data_AF-A0A819WXC8-F1
#
_entry.id   AF-A0A819WXC8-F1
#
_cell.length_a   1.000
_cell.length_b   1.000
_cell.length_c   1.000
_cell.angle_alpha   90.00
_cell.angle_beta   90.00
_cell.angle_gamma   90.00
#
_symmetry.space_group_name_H-M   'P 1'
#
loop_
_entity.id
_entity.type
_entity.pdbx_description
1 polymer ?
#
loop_
_entity_poly.entity_id
_entity_poly.type
_entity_poly.pdbx_seq_one_letter_code
_entity_poly.pdbx_strand_id
1 'polypeptide(L)'
;MTYALRTNADHESALKIQGAFRNHQARLKLKEQAVWQIHEKLEYSSEQTQAKLRDLFVKLINSSDLLSPSVTKLLQRVGLPVEEEELLRSTNPDNISVESSYQGPRIEGPITGNTLIDLIEAFQHGQ
;
A
#
# COMPACT_ATOMS: atom_id res chain seq x y z
N MET A 1 -39.20 56.61 -11.92
CA MET A 1 -38.16 55.93 -12.72
C MET A 1 -37.03 55.33 -11.88
N THR A 2 -36.66 55.95 -10.75
CA THR A 2 -35.61 55.48 -9.81
C THR A 2 -35.93 54.17 -9.06
N TYR A 3 -37.18 53.94 -8.67
CA TYR A 3 -37.59 52.69 -7.98
C TYR A 3 -37.39 51.43 -8.83
N ALA A 4 -37.71 51.49 -10.13
CA ALA A 4 -37.59 50.36 -11.04
C ALA A 4 -36.11 49.97 -11.30
N LEU A 5 -35.19 50.94 -11.33
CA LEU A 5 -33.76 50.66 -11.50
C LEU A 5 -33.17 49.98 -10.26
N ARG A 6 -33.60 50.41 -9.06
CA ARG A 6 -33.17 49.82 -7.79
C ARG A 6 -33.66 48.38 -7.62
N THR A 7 -34.92 48.08 -7.96
CA THR A 7 -35.44 46.71 -7.88
C THR A 7 -34.74 45.74 -8.84
N ASN A 8 -34.30 46.22 -10.01
CA ASN A 8 -33.52 45.40 -10.94
C ASN A 8 -32.12 45.09 -10.40
N ALA A 9 -31.44 46.08 -9.80
CA ALA A 9 -30.14 45.88 -9.16
C ALA A 9 -30.23 44.95 -7.93
N ASP A 10 -31.28 45.11 -7.12
CA ASP A 10 -31.57 44.23 -5.97
C ASP A 10 -31.85 42.80 -6.45
N HIS A 11 -32.59 42.62 -7.54
CA HIS A 11 -32.85 41.31 -8.14
C HIS A 11 -31.57 40.65 -8.69
N GLU A 12 -30.72 41.40 -9.40
CA GLU A 12 -29.47 40.90 -9.94
C GLU A 12 -28.49 40.49 -8.83
N SER A 13 -28.40 41.26 -7.74
CA SER A 13 -27.57 40.91 -6.59
C SER A 13 -28.07 39.64 -5.89
N ALA A 14 -29.39 39.48 -5.74
CA ALA A 14 -29.98 38.27 -5.18
C ALA A 14 -29.65 37.03 -6.03
N LEU A 15 -29.72 37.13 -7.36
CA LEU A 15 -29.35 36.05 -8.27
C LEU A 15 -27.86 35.66 -8.14
N LYS A 16 -26.97 36.64 -7.99
CA LYS A 16 -25.53 36.39 -7.76
C LYS A 16 -25.29 35.63 -6.45
N ILE A 17 -25.96 36.03 -5.36
CA ILE A 17 -25.85 35.36 -4.06
C ILE A 17 -26.39 33.92 -4.14
N GLN A 18 -27.55 33.73 -4.78
CA GLN A 18 -28.14 32.40 -4.97
C GLN A 18 -27.24 31.49 -5.81
N GLY A 19 -26.65 32.01 -6.89
CA GLY A 19 -25.68 31.28 -7.70
C GLY A 19 -24.43 30.88 -6.92
N ALA A 20 -23.86 31.82 -6.15
CA ALA A 20 -22.71 31.56 -5.28
C ALA A 20 -23.02 30.49 -4.23
N PHE A 21 -24.19 30.55 -3.59
CA PHE A 21 -24.62 29.56 -2.60
C PHE A 21 -24.77 28.16 -3.22
N ARG A 22 -25.45 28.04 -4.37
CA ARG A 22 -25.62 26.75 -5.06
C ARG A 22 -24.27 26.13 -5.45
N ASN A 23 -23.35 26.96 -5.95
CA ASN A 23 -22.00 26.51 -6.29
C ASN A 23 -21.20 26.06 -5.06
N HIS A 24 -21.32 26.77 -3.94
CA HIS A 24 -20.70 26.36 -2.68
C HIS A 24 -21.24 25.01 -2.20
N GLN A 25 -22.56 24.83 -2.21
CA GLN A 25 -23.21 23.56 -1.84
C GLN A 25 -22.77 22.40 -2.74
N ALA A 26 -22.68 22.62 -4.06
CA ALA A 26 -22.17 21.61 -4.99
C ALA A 26 -20.73 21.18 -4.66
N ARG A 27 -19.86 22.15 -4.32
CA ARG A 27 -18.48 21.87 -3.90
C ARG A 27 -18.39 21.13 -2.57
N LEU A 28 -19.27 21.42 -1.61
CA LEU A 28 -19.32 20.68 -0.34
C LEU A 28 -19.64 19.20 -0.58
N LYS A 29 -20.65 18.91 -1.39
CA LYS A 29 -21.01 17.51 -1.75
C LYS A 29 -19.88 16.78 -2.45
N LEU A 30 -19.18 17.45 -3.38
CA LEU A 30 -18.01 16.88 -4.04
C LEU A 30 -16.87 16.58 -3.06
N LYS A 31 -16.65 17.44 -2.06
CA LYS A 31 -15.66 17.19 -1.02
C LYS A 31 -16.04 15.99 -0.16
N GLU A 32 -17.31 15.89 0.25
CA GLU A 32 -17.81 14.73 1.00
C GLU A 32 -17.60 13.44 0.22
N GLN A 33 -17.99 13.43 -1.06
CA GLN A 33 -17.78 12.29 -1.94
C GLN A 33 -16.30 11.94 -2.11
N ALA A 34 -15.42 12.94 -2.25
CA ALA A 34 -13.99 12.70 -2.36
C ALA A 34 -13.40 12.08 -1.07
N VAL A 35 -13.85 12.52 0.11
CA VAL A 35 -13.43 11.93 1.39
C VAL A 35 -13.85 10.47 1.46
N TRP A 36 -15.09 10.15 1.12
CA TRP A 36 -15.56 8.76 1.07
C TRP A 36 -14.75 7.91 0.10
N GLN A 37 -14.47 8.41 -1.11
CA GLN A 37 -13.65 7.70 -2.11
C GLN A 37 -12.20 7.48 -1.66
N ILE A 38 -11.61 8.44 -0.95
CA ILE A 38 -10.27 8.28 -0.38
C ILE A 38 -10.28 7.18 0.68
N HIS A 39 -11.27 7.23 1.59
CA HIS A 39 -11.39 6.24 2.66
C HIS A 39 -11.58 4.82 2.11
N GLU A 40 -12.52 4.66 1.17
CA GLU A 40 -12.79 3.39 0.50
C GLU A 40 -11.53 2.82 -0.19
N LYS A 41 -10.82 3.64 -0.96
CA LYS A 41 -9.58 3.20 -1.63
C LYS A 41 -8.47 2.84 -0.64
N LEU A 42 -8.35 3.59 0.45
CA LEU A 42 -7.36 3.31 1.49
C LEU A 42 -7.66 1.96 2.17
N GLU A 43 -8.93 1.72 2.50
CA GLU A 43 -9.39 0.48 3.12
C GLU A 43 -9.15 -0.71 2.19
N TYR A 44 -9.58 -0.63 0.92
CA TYR A 44 -9.32 -1.68 -0.07
C TYR A 44 -7.83 -1.94 -0.31
N SER A 45 -6.99 -0.89 -0.34
CA SER A 45 -5.54 -1.07 -0.48
C SER A 45 -4.93 -1.76 0.74
N SER A 46 -5.46 -1.50 1.94
CA SER A 46 -5.00 -2.13 3.18
C SER A 46 -5.37 -3.62 3.23
N GLU A 47 -6.62 -3.96 2.87
CA GLU A 47 -7.09 -5.34 2.77
C GLU A 47 -6.29 -6.14 1.74
N GLN A 48 -6.06 -5.56 0.56
CA GLN A 48 -5.28 -6.20 -0.50
C GLN A 48 -3.83 -6.44 -0.05
N THR A 49 -3.23 -5.48 0.65
CA THR A 49 -1.87 -5.63 1.19
C THR A 49 -1.81 -6.75 2.22
N GLN A 50 -2.78 -6.80 3.15
CA GLN A 50 -2.85 -7.87 4.15
C GLN A 50 -3.05 -9.25 3.50
N ALA A 51 -3.92 -9.37 2.50
CA ALA A 51 -4.14 -10.63 1.78
C ALA A 51 -2.87 -11.11 1.06
N LYS A 52 -2.13 -10.20 0.41
CA LYS A 52 -0.85 -10.50 -0.25
C LYS A 52 0.22 -10.93 0.75
N LEU A 53 0.32 -10.25 1.89
CA LEU A 53 1.26 -10.62 2.95
C LEU A 53 0.95 -12.01 3.49
N ARG A 54 -0.32 -12.33 3.76
CA ARG A 54 -0.72 -13.67 4.18
C ARG A 54 -0.34 -14.73 3.14
N ASP A 55 -0.62 -14.50 1.87
CA ASP A 55 -0.23 -15.43 0.79
C ASP A 55 1.30 -15.62 0.72
N LEU A 56 2.07 -14.54 0.89
CA LEU A 56 3.53 -14.59 1.00
C LEU A 56 3.96 -15.46 2.19
N PHE A 57 3.43 -15.22 3.39
CA PHE A 57 3.78 -16.01 4.58
C PHE A 57 3.38 -17.48 4.44
N VAL A 58 2.21 -17.77 3.88
CA VAL A 58 1.80 -19.15 3.58
C VAL A 58 2.77 -19.81 2.60
N LYS A 59 3.19 -19.11 1.54
CA LYS A 59 4.20 -19.60 0.61
C LYS A 59 5.54 -19.82 1.30
N LEU A 60 5.98 -18.91 2.18
CA LEU A 60 7.22 -19.05 2.93
C LEU A 60 7.17 -20.25 3.88
N ILE A 61 6.11 -20.40 4.67
CA ILE A 61 5.93 -21.53 5.60
C ILE A 61 5.92 -22.85 4.84
N ASN A 62 5.12 -22.94 3.77
CA ASN A 62 5.06 -24.13 2.92
C ASN A 62 6.40 -24.39 2.21
N SER A 63 7.17 -23.35 1.91
CA SER A 63 8.53 -23.47 1.38
C SER A 63 9.58 -23.72 2.44
N SER A 64 9.32 -23.50 3.74
CA SER A 64 10.32 -23.65 4.80
C SER A 64 10.55 -25.13 5.15
N ASP A 65 9.48 -25.94 5.11
CA ASP A 65 9.59 -27.42 5.09
C ASP A 65 10.07 -27.93 3.72
N LEU A 66 9.97 -27.10 2.67
CA LEU A 66 10.34 -27.41 1.28
C LEU A 66 11.51 -26.55 0.74
N LEU A 67 12.46 -26.13 1.57
CA LEU A 67 13.79 -25.73 1.07
C LEU A 67 14.55 -26.96 0.51
N SER A 68 13.84 -28.08 0.40
CA SER A 68 14.00 -29.20 -0.51
C SER A 68 14.10 -28.75 -2.01
N PRO A 69 14.77 -29.53 -2.88
CA PRO A 69 15.04 -29.28 -4.31
C PRO A 69 13.86 -28.87 -5.24
N SER A 70 12.64 -28.73 -4.72
CA SER A 70 11.43 -28.39 -5.47
C SER A 70 11.30 -26.89 -5.77
N VAL A 71 11.82 -26.00 -4.91
CA VAL A 71 11.82 -24.54 -5.16
C VAL A 71 12.79 -24.19 -6.29
N THR A 72 13.96 -24.82 -6.31
CA THR A 72 14.96 -24.74 -7.39
C THR A 72 14.37 -25.20 -8.74
N LYS A 73 13.55 -26.26 -8.73
CA LYS A 73 12.83 -26.73 -9.93
C LYS A 73 11.73 -25.77 -10.41
N LEU A 74 11.06 -25.05 -9.53
CA LEU A 74 10.07 -24.05 -9.92
C LEU A 74 10.75 -22.82 -10.56
N LEU A 75 11.90 -22.39 -10.05
CA LEU A 75 12.68 -21.30 -10.63
C LEU A 75 13.27 -21.65 -12.01
N GLN A 76 13.75 -22.89 -12.20
CA GLN A 76 14.14 -23.42 -13.52
C GLN A 76 12.97 -23.41 -14.52
N ARG A 77 11.74 -23.65 -14.05
CA ARG A 77 10.54 -23.70 -14.90
C ARG A 77 10.05 -22.30 -15.34
N VAL A 78 10.49 -21.25 -14.65
CA VAL A 78 10.25 -19.83 -15.00
C VAL A 78 11.32 -19.30 -15.99
N GLY A 79 12.27 -20.15 -16.41
CA GLY A 79 13.17 -19.85 -17.53
C GLY A 79 14.40 -19.01 -17.16
N LEU A 80 14.70 -18.87 -15.88
CA LEU A 80 15.95 -18.27 -15.42
C LEU A 80 16.98 -19.40 -15.22
N PRO A 81 18.06 -19.47 -16.02
CA PRO A 81 19.18 -20.36 -15.75
C PRO A 81 19.94 -19.76 -14.57
N VAL A 82 19.54 -20.16 -13.38
CA VAL A 82 20.15 -19.70 -12.14
C VAL A 82 21.01 -20.83 -11.61
N GLU A 83 22.31 -20.77 -11.92
CA GLU A 83 23.33 -21.39 -11.10
C GLU A 83 23.27 -20.68 -9.74
N GLU A 84 22.63 -21.33 -8.76
CA GLU A 84 22.41 -20.78 -7.41
C GLU A 84 23.69 -20.25 -6.76
N GLU A 85 24.83 -20.90 -7.05
CA GLU A 85 26.16 -20.45 -6.61
C GLU A 85 26.60 -19.13 -7.25
N GLU A 86 26.19 -18.81 -8.48
CA GLU A 86 26.53 -17.56 -9.17
C GLU A 86 25.69 -16.38 -8.65
N LEU A 87 24.41 -16.62 -8.34
CA LEU A 87 23.57 -15.63 -7.66
C LEU A 87 24.05 -15.38 -6.23
N LEU A 88 24.37 -16.41 -5.45
CA LEU A 88 24.91 -16.22 -4.09
C LEU A 88 26.26 -15.50 -4.10
N ARG A 89 27.11 -15.74 -5.11
CA ARG A 89 28.37 -15.01 -5.29
C ARG A 89 28.15 -13.54 -5.67
N SER A 90 27.13 -13.22 -6.46
CA SER A 90 26.83 -11.85 -6.92
C SER A 90 25.95 -11.05 -5.95
N THR A 91 25.15 -11.72 -5.14
CA THR A 91 24.28 -11.16 -4.10
C THR A 91 24.61 -11.79 -2.76
N ASN A 92 25.82 -11.53 -2.24
CA ASN A 92 26.16 -11.95 -0.89
C ASN A 92 25.36 -11.12 0.13
N PRO A 93 24.37 -11.70 0.84
CA PRO A 93 23.55 -10.98 1.80
C PRO A 93 24.37 -10.43 2.98
N ASP A 94 25.50 -11.08 3.32
CA ASP A 94 26.38 -10.65 4.41
C ASP A 94 27.11 -9.33 4.11
N ASN A 95 27.14 -8.92 2.83
CA ASN A 95 27.79 -7.70 2.38
C ASN A 95 26.83 -6.51 2.27
N ILE A 96 25.55 -6.70 2.62
CA ILE A 96 24.55 -5.63 2.65
C ILE A 96 24.68 -4.92 4.00
N SER A 97 25.30 -3.73 4.00
CA SER A 97 25.43 -2.91 5.20
C SER A 97 24.07 -2.36 5.62
N VAL A 98 23.46 -2.99 6.62
CA VAL A 98 22.24 -2.49 7.27
C VAL A 98 22.62 -1.41 8.29
N GLU A 99 21.95 -0.25 8.24
CA GLU A 99 22.17 0.82 9.21
C GLU A 99 21.91 0.34 10.66
N SER A 100 22.66 0.90 11.62
CA SER A 100 22.47 0.60 13.04
C SER A 100 21.13 1.12 13.60
N SER A 101 20.48 2.02 12.87
CA SER A 101 19.16 2.62 13.16
C SER A 101 17.98 1.71 12.80
N TYR A 102 18.20 0.65 12.01
CA TYR A 102 17.13 -0.23 11.56
C TYR A 102 16.58 -1.08 12.73
N GLN A 103 15.32 -0.85 13.09
CA GLN A 103 14.60 -1.55 14.16
C GLN A 103 13.77 -2.74 13.68
N GLY A 104 13.64 -2.90 12.36
CA GLY A 104 12.88 -4.00 11.79
C GLY A 104 13.58 -5.36 11.92
N PRO A 105 12.87 -6.46 11.61
CA PRO A 105 13.40 -7.81 11.72
C PRO A 105 14.57 -8.02 10.74
N ARG A 106 15.66 -8.59 11.24
CA ARG A 106 16.85 -8.97 10.45
C ARG A 106 16.76 -10.45 10.13
N ILE A 107 16.72 -10.78 8.85
CA ILE A 107 16.63 -12.16 8.37
C ILE A 107 18.05 -12.60 8.00
N GLU A 108 18.61 -13.48 8.81
CA GLU A 108 19.85 -14.18 8.48
C GLU A 108 19.52 -15.57 7.92
N GLY A 109 20.26 -16.01 6.92
CA GLY A 109 20.09 -17.33 6.33
C GLY A 109 20.73 -18.42 7.21
N PRO A 110 20.23 -19.68 7.18
CA PRO A 110 19.02 -20.15 6.51
C PRO A 110 17.74 -19.76 7.27
N ILE A 111 16.66 -19.47 6.54
CA ILE A 111 15.36 -19.08 7.13
C ILE A 111 14.80 -20.29 7.88
N THR A 112 14.72 -20.18 9.21
CA THR A 112 14.13 -21.20 10.07
C THR A 112 12.69 -20.85 10.45
N GLY A 113 11.92 -21.84 10.93
CA GLY A 113 10.56 -21.61 11.42
C GLY A 113 10.49 -20.53 12.51
N ASN A 114 11.49 -20.45 13.39
CA ASN A 114 11.61 -19.40 14.40
C ASN A 114 11.82 -18.01 13.77
N THR A 115 12.69 -17.90 12.77
CA THR A 115 12.90 -16.66 12.00
C THR A 115 11.59 -16.17 11.37
N LEU A 116 10.74 -17.11 10.95
CA LEU A 116 9.45 -16.83 10.33
C LEU A 116 8.41 -16.34 11.37
N ILE A 117 8.43 -16.91 12.58
CA ILE A 117 7.62 -16.44 13.71
C ILE A 117 8.03 -15.02 14.10
N ASP A 118 9.33 -14.75 14.25
CA ASP A 118 9.86 -13.42 14.61
C ASP A 118 9.47 -12.37 13.55
N LEU A 119 9.49 -12.75 12.26
CA LEU A 119 9.06 -11.90 11.16
C LEU A 119 7.55 -11.59 11.24
N ILE A 120 6.71 -12.60 11.49
CA ILE A 120 5.26 -12.42 11.63
C ILE A 120 4.95 -11.51 12.83
N GLU A 121 5.63 -11.70 13.96
CA GLU A 121 5.45 -10.86 15.15
C GLU A 121 5.89 -9.42 14.89
N ALA A 122 7.04 -9.19 14.26
CA ALA A 122 7.49 -7.84 13.93
C ALA A 122 6.49 -7.10 13.02
N PHE A 123 5.98 -7.77 11.98
CA PHE A 123 4.96 -7.20 11.10
C PHE A 123 3.62 -6.93 11.80
N GLN A 124 3.22 -7.75 12.79
CA GLN A 124 2.01 -7.49 13.57
C GLN A 124 2.14 -6.24 14.47
N HIS A 125 3.34 -5.96 14.96
CA HIS A 125 3.62 -4.82 15.83
C HIS A 125 4.06 -3.56 15.06
N GLY A 126 4.10 -3.60 13.72
CA GLY A 126 4.45 -2.47 12.86
C GLY A 126 5.93 -2.07 12.93
N GLN A 127 6.82 -3.04 13.19
CA GLN A 127 8.27 -2.88 13.26
C GLN A 127 8.93 -3.26 11.93
#